data_AF-A0A9N9MNM5-F1
#
_entry.id   AF-A0A9N9MNM5-F1
#
_cell.length_a   1.000
_cell.length_b   1.000
_cell.length_c   1.000
_cell.angle_alpha   90.00
_cell.angle_beta   90.00
_cell.angle_gamma   90.00
#
_symmetry.space_group_name_H-M   'P 1'
#
loop_
_entity.id
_entity.type
_entity.pdbx_description
1 polymer ?
#
loop_
_entity_poly.entity_id
_entity_poly.type
_entity_poly.pdbx_seq_one_letter_code
_entity_poly.pdbx_strand_id
1 'polypeptide(L)'
;MAGIPCTIIITLTDPKLFTLEMAMVVMKQCFRYGNPKIIIKESKIHVTLAYTPRKDMLDRKFGNLPLKYTKLNAISEEEVKLFEMAKQTFSFSLEESSNDEGEPSASS
;
A
#
# COMPACT_ATOMS: atom_id res chain seq x y z
N MET A 1 -19.88 1.58 -6.70
CA MET A 1 -19.44 1.33 -5.31
C MET A 1 -18.29 2.28 -5.02
N ALA A 2 -18.47 3.22 -4.09
CA ALA A 2 -17.36 4.04 -3.63
C ALA A 2 -16.45 3.14 -2.77
N GLY A 3 -15.25 2.84 -3.25
CA GLY A 3 -14.27 2.12 -2.45
C GLY A 3 -13.88 2.95 -1.24
N ILE A 4 -13.55 2.30 -0.13
CA ILE A 4 -12.96 2.99 1.02
C ILE A 4 -11.64 3.61 0.53
N PRO A 5 -11.40 4.92 0.72
CA PRO A 5 -10.12 5.51 0.37
C PRO A 5 -8.97 4.94 1.21
N CYS A 6 -7.76 4.92 0.67
CA CYS A 6 -6.60 4.38 1.38
C CYS A 6 -5.31 5.12 1.03
N THR A 7 -4.30 4.99 1.88
CA THR A 7 -2.93 5.41 1.61
C THR A 7 -2.01 4.19 1.68
N ILE A 8 -1.20 4.00 0.64
CA ILE A 8 -0.15 2.98 0.59
C ILE A 8 1.18 3.67 0.83
N ILE A 9 1.89 3.26 1.88
CA ILE A 9 3.26 3.70 2.16
C ILE A 9 4.21 2.68 1.55
N ILE A 10 5.14 3.14 0.72
CA ILE A 10 6.10 2.30 0.02
C ILE A 10 7.51 2.67 0.48
N THR A 11 8.24 1.66 0.93
CA THR A 11 9.64 1.76 1.37
C THR A 11 10.50 0.88 0.49
N LEU A 12 11.58 1.41 -0.04
CA LEU A 12 12.51 0.66 -0.87
C LEU A 12 13.40 -0.23 0.00
N THR A 13 13.60 -1.49 -0.40
CA THR A 13 14.49 -2.42 0.31
C THR A 13 15.91 -2.38 -0.24
N ASP A 14 16.07 -2.04 -1.53
CA ASP A 14 17.37 -1.81 -2.16
C ASP A 14 17.36 -0.52 -3.01
N PRO A 15 17.62 0.64 -2.39
CA PRO A 15 17.66 1.93 -3.07
C PRO A 15 18.78 2.06 -4.11
N LYS A 16 19.81 1.19 -4.09
CA LYS A 16 20.91 1.21 -5.06
C LYS A 16 20.47 0.59 -6.38
N LEU A 17 19.70 -0.49 -6.31
CA LEU A 17 19.16 -1.18 -7.48
C LEU A 17 17.91 -0.48 -8.03
N PHE A 18 17.08 0.09 -7.15
CA PHE A 18 15.82 0.73 -7.53
C PHE A 18 15.67 2.05 -6.79
N THR A 19 15.96 3.15 -7.47
CA THR A 19 15.98 4.48 -6.84
C THR A 19 14.57 5.00 -6.57
N LEU A 20 14.47 6.04 -5.74
CA LEU A 20 13.21 6.68 -5.40
C LEU A 20 12.52 7.30 -6.62
N GLU A 21 13.30 7.82 -7.57
CA GLU A 21 12.81 8.36 -8.84
C GLU A 21 12.23 7.26 -9.73
N MET A 22 12.94 6.12 -9.85
CA MET A 22 12.44 4.96 -10.60
C MET A 22 11.12 4.46 -9.97
N ALA A 23 11.10 4.31 -8.65
CA ALA A 23 9.93 3.90 -7.92
C ALA A 23 8.76 4.86 -8.12
N MET A 24 9.00 6.17 -8.08
CA MET A 24 7.98 7.19 -8.33
C MET A 24 7.32 7.04 -9.71
N VAL A 25 8.13 6.83 -10.76
CA VAL A 25 7.63 6.62 -12.13
C VAL A 25 6.82 5.33 -12.21
N VAL A 26 7.32 4.23 -11.61
CA VAL A 26 6.60 2.96 -11.56
C VAL A 26 5.26 3.11 -10.84
N MET A 27 5.21 3.79 -9.68
CA MET A 27 3.97 3.99 -8.93
C MET A 27 2.92 4.79 -9.71
N LYS A 28 3.34 5.80 -10.48
CA LYS A 28 2.44 6.52 -11.40
C LYS A 28 1.81 5.59 -12.43
N GLN A 29 2.56 4.62 -12.96
CA GLN A 29 2.03 3.63 -13.91
C GLN A 29 1.16 2.56 -13.23
N CYS A 30 1.59 2.05 -12.08
CA CYS A 30 0.84 1.07 -11.30
C CYS A 30 -0.53 1.61 -10.88
N PHE A 31 -0.63 2.89 -10.54
CA PHE A 31 -1.85 3.52 -10.03
C PHE A 31 -2.45 4.57 -10.97
N ARG A 32 -2.32 4.41 -12.30
CA ARG A 32 -2.74 5.42 -13.29
C ARG A 32 -4.22 5.87 -13.26
N TYR A 33 -5.09 5.18 -12.53
CA TYR A 33 -6.53 5.45 -12.48
C TYR A 33 -6.98 5.92 -11.10
N GLY A 34 -8.05 6.72 -11.08
CA GLY A 34 -8.65 7.21 -9.83
C GLY A 34 -7.93 8.41 -9.20
N ASN A 35 -7.21 9.19 -10.02
CA ASN A 35 -6.50 10.42 -9.62
C ASN A 35 -5.64 10.23 -8.36
N PRO A 36 -4.64 9.32 -8.38
CA PRO A 36 -3.81 9.08 -7.21
C PRO A 36 -3.04 10.34 -6.82
N LYS A 37 -2.97 10.63 -5.52
CA LYS A 37 -1.99 11.58 -4.99
C LYS A 37 -0.74 10.80 -4.63
N ILE A 38 0.32 10.97 -5.41
CA ILE A 38 1.62 10.32 -5.17
C ILE A 38 2.62 11.38 -4.73
N ILE A 39 3.18 11.23 -3.54
CA ILE A 39 4.15 12.15 -2.97
C ILE A 39 5.32 11.40 -2.36
N ILE A 40 6.50 12.01 -2.38
CA ILE A 40 7.68 11.53 -1.68
C ILE A 40 7.77 12.24 -0.33
N LYS A 41 7.93 11.47 0.75
CA LYS A 41 8.14 11.96 2.11
C LYS A 41 9.15 11.08 2.83
N GLU A 42 10.16 11.67 3.45
CA GLU A 42 11.12 10.94 4.31
C GLU A 42 11.70 9.66 3.66
N SER A 43 12.09 9.73 2.38
CA SER A 43 12.58 8.58 1.58
C SER A 43 11.57 7.45 1.33
N LYS A 44 10.27 7.73 1.51
CA LYS A 44 9.16 6.83 1.21
C LYS A 44 8.24 7.46 0.17
N ILE A 45 7.48 6.62 -0.52
CA ILE A 45 6.45 7.05 -1.46
C ILE A 45 5.10 6.80 -0.81
N HIS A 46 4.28 7.84 -0.74
CA HIS A 46 2.91 7.76 -0.24
C HIS A 46 1.99 7.85 -1.44
N VAL A 47 1.14 6.83 -1.62
CA VAL A 47 0.15 6.75 -2.69
C VAL A 47 -1.23 6.79 -2.04
N THR A 48 -1.92 7.92 -2.13
CA THR A 48 -3.31 8.05 -1.66
C THR A 48 -4.26 7.78 -2.83
N LEU A 49 -5.19 6.86 -2.61
CA LEU A 49 -6.16 6.37 -3.60
C LEU A 49 -7.57 6.61 -3.08
N ALA A 50 -8.51 6.90 -3.98
CA ALA A 50 -9.94 6.98 -3.67
C ALA A 50 -10.61 5.59 -3.50
N TYR A 51 -9.82 4.52 -3.46
CA TYR A 51 -10.27 3.14 -3.30
C TYR A 51 -9.18 2.30 -2.62
N THR A 52 -9.57 1.20 -1.98
CA THR A 52 -8.65 0.22 -1.40
C THR A 52 -8.38 -0.88 -2.43
N PRO A 53 -7.16 -0.97 -3.00
CA PRO A 53 -6.79 -2.10 -3.84
C PRO A 53 -6.69 -3.37 -3.00
N ARG A 54 -7.10 -4.49 -3.60
CA ARG A 54 -6.97 -5.82 -3.00
C ARG A 54 -5.49 -6.23 -2.91
N LYS A 55 -5.16 -7.10 -1.94
CA LYS A 55 -3.79 -7.56 -1.69
C LYS A 55 -3.19 -8.28 -2.89
N ASP A 56 -3.91 -9.23 -3.48
CA ASP A 56 -3.55 -9.95 -4.71
C ASP A 56 -3.21 -9.01 -5.88
N MET A 57 -3.97 -7.92 -6.03
CA MET A 57 -3.72 -6.90 -7.05
C MET A 57 -2.41 -6.16 -6.82
N LEU A 58 -2.09 -5.83 -5.55
CA LEU A 58 -0.85 -5.17 -5.17
C LEU A 58 0.34 -6.12 -5.36
N ASP A 59 0.22 -7.36 -4.91
CA ASP A 59 1.26 -8.38 -5.07
C ASP A 59 1.58 -8.60 -6.55
N ARG A 60 0.57 -8.66 -7.41
CA ARG A 60 0.75 -8.75 -8.87
C ARG A 60 1.39 -7.51 -9.48
N LYS A 61 1.05 -6.31 -8.99
CA LYS A 61 1.61 -5.04 -9.50
C LYS A 61 3.06 -4.84 -9.08
N PHE A 62 3.40 -5.21 -7.84
CA PHE A 62 4.73 -5.01 -7.29
C PHE A 62 5.68 -6.14 -7.68
N GLY A 63 5.19 -7.37 -7.87
CA GLY A 63 5.98 -8.47 -8.38
C GLY A 63 7.29 -8.65 -7.62
N ASN A 64 8.41 -8.51 -8.32
CA ASN A 64 9.77 -8.64 -7.77
C ASN A 64 10.46 -7.30 -7.51
N LEU A 65 9.74 -6.18 -7.48
CA LEU A 65 10.33 -4.89 -7.17
C LEU A 65 10.93 -4.92 -5.75
N PRO A 66 12.14 -4.36 -5.53
CA PRO A 66 12.78 -4.33 -4.23
C PRO A 66 12.15 -3.25 -3.33
N LEU A 67 10.93 -3.53 -2.88
CA LEU A 67 10.13 -2.67 -2.03
C LEU A 67 9.35 -3.47 -0.99
N LYS A 68 8.94 -2.77 0.06
CA LYS A 68 7.90 -3.18 1.01
C LYS A 68 6.80 -2.14 0.98
N TYR A 69 5.57 -2.56 1.25
CA TYR A 69 4.45 -1.63 1.35
C TYR A 69 3.65 -1.85 2.64
N THR A 70 2.97 -0.80 3.08
CA THR A 70 1.97 -0.86 4.14
C THR A 70 0.72 -0.15 3.65
N LYS A 71 -0.41 -0.85 3.66
CA LYS A 71 -1.72 -0.34 3.27
C LYS A 71 -2.41 0.21 4.51
N LEU A 72 -2.87 1.46 4.47
CA LEU A 72 -3.59 2.12 5.54
C LEU A 72 -4.94 2.62 5.03
N ASN A 73 -5.99 2.50 5.83
CA ASN A 73 -7.28 3.17 5.55
C ASN A 73 -7.22 4.67 5.89
N ALA A 74 -6.03 5.20 6.20
CA ALA A 74 -5.80 6.60 6.51
C ALA A 74 -5.77 7.46 5.24
N ILE A 75 -6.44 8.62 5.30
CA ILE A 75 -6.49 9.57 4.19
C ILE A 75 -5.81 10.90 4.50
N SER A 76 -5.71 11.25 5.79
CA SER A 76 -5.05 12.49 6.19
C SER A 76 -3.57 12.27 6.40
N GLU A 77 -2.77 13.30 6.11
CA GLU A 77 -1.33 13.25 6.33
C GLU A 77 -1.00 13.13 7.83
N GLU A 78 -1.88 13.63 8.70
CA GLU A 78 -1.76 13.54 10.15
C GLU A 78 -1.95 12.10 10.66
N GLU A 79 -2.98 11.39 10.19
CA GLU A 79 -3.20 9.97 10.53
C GLU A 79 -2.01 9.10 10.10
N VAL A 80 -1.49 9.35 8.90
CA VAL A 80 -0.31 8.63 8.39
C VAL A 80 0.91 8.88 9.29
N LYS A 81 1.13 10.13 9.71
CA LYS A 81 2.24 10.48 10.61
C LYS A 81 2.09 9.82 11.99
N LEU A 82 0.89 9.84 12.56
CA LEU A 82 0.61 9.17 13.85
C LEU A 82 0.82 7.67 13.75
N PHE A 83 0.42 7.05 12.63
CA PHE A 83 0.68 5.64 12.38
C PHE A 83 2.18 5.33 12.31
N GLU A 84 2.96 6.12 11.58
CA GLU A 84 4.41 5.92 11.50
C GLU A 84 5.08 6.09 12.85
N MET A 85 4.64 7.07 13.66
CA MET A 85 5.11 7.26 15.03
C MET A 85 4.76 6.05 15.93
N ALA A 86 3.55 5.51 15.80
CA ALA A 86 3.14 4.33 16.53
C ALA A 86 3.98 3.10 16.12
N LYS A 87 4.25 2.91 14.83
CA LYS A 87 5.07 1.81 14.30
C LYS A 87 6.53 1.88 14.77
N GLN A 88 7.05 3.08 15.04
CA GLN A 88 8.39 3.26 15.61
C GLN A 88 8.41 3.00 17.12
N THR A 89 7.33 3.33 17.82
CA THR A 89 7.25 3.23 19.28
C THR A 89 6.83 1.82 19.75
N PHE A 90 5.98 1.14 18.98
CA PHE A 90 5.33 -0.10 19.38
C PHE A 90 5.56 -1.20 18.35
N SER A 91 5.64 -2.45 18.81
CA SER A 91 5.76 -3.63 17.95
C SER A 91 4.38 -4.25 17.69
N PHE A 92 3.80 -3.95 16.53
CA PHE A 92 2.55 -4.57 16.06
C PHE A 92 2.61 -4.80 14.55
N SER A 93 1.80 -5.74 14.05
CA SER A 93 1.69 -6.03 12.61
C SER A 93 0.23 -5.93 12.16
N LEU A 94 0.02 -5.38 10.97
CA LEU A 94 -1.29 -5.20 10.35
C LEU A 94 -1.62 -6.30 9.33
N GLU A 95 -1.04 -7.50 9.47
CA GLU A 95 -1.31 -8.57 8.51
C GLU A 95 -2.78 -8.97 8.59
N GLU A 96 -3.53 -8.69 7.52
CA GLU A 96 -4.85 -9.29 7.30
C GLU A 96 -4.62 -10.79 7.10
N SER A 97 -4.87 -11.59 8.14
CA SER A 97 -5.04 -13.04 8.03
C SER A 97 -6.19 -13.29 7.06
N SER A 98 -5.85 -13.61 5.80
CA SER A 98 -6.82 -14.01 4.79
C SER A 98 -7.38 -15.39 5.11
N ASN A 99 -8.40 -15.45 5.96
CA ASN A 99 -9.38 -16.54 6.01
C ASN A 99 -10.66 -16.01 5.35
N ASP A 100 -10.73 -16.07 4.03
CA ASP A 100 -11.99 -15.99 3.29
C ASP A 100 -12.00 -17.15 2.28
N GLU A 101 -12.06 -18.37 2.80
CA GLU A 101 -12.57 -19.53 2.08
C GLU A 101 -13.89 -19.95 2.75
N GLY A 102 -14.93 -19.18 2.46
CA GLY A 102 -16.30 -19.65 2.61
C GLY A 102 -16.72 -20.35 1.32
N GLU A 103 -16.28 -21.59 1.12
CA GLU A 103 -16.90 -22.49 0.15
C GLU A 103 -18.42 -22.51 0.38
N PRO A 104 -19.27 -22.32 -0.65
CA PRO A 104 -20.66 -22.67 -0.53
C PRO A 104 -20.73 -24.20 -0.45
N SER A 105 -21.03 -24.72 0.74
CA SER A 105 -21.42 -26.11 0.95
C SER A 105 -22.70 -26.40 0.14
N ALA A 106 -22.50 -26.86 -1.09
CA ALA A 106 -23.52 -27.57 -1.85
C ALA A 106 -23.63 -28.97 -1.26
N SER A 107 -24.52 -29.15 -0.28
CA SER A 107 -24.99 -30.48 0.10
C SER A 107 -26.20 -30.82 -0.76
N SER A 108 -26.02 -31.85 -1.58
CA SER A 108 -27.07 -32.55 -2.32
C SER A 108 -27.95 -33.40 -1.40
#